data_AF-A0A6N7PR30-F1
#
_entry.id   AF-A0A6N7PR30-F1
#
_cell.length_a   1.000
_cell.length_b   1.000
_cell.length_c   1.000
_cell.angle_alpha   90.00
_cell.angle_beta   90.00
_cell.angle_gamma   90.00
#
_symmetry.space_group_name_H-M   'P 1'
#
loop_
_entity.id
_entity.type
_entity.pdbx_description
1 polymer ?
#
loop_
_entity_poly.entity_id
_entity_poly.type
_entity_poly.pdbx_seq_one_letter_code
_entity_poly.pdbx_strand_id
1 'polypeptide(L)'
;MRLLSILLIAGAGFLGLAGCSDDPQNGTGGSGGSGAAGGMGGAGGGMGGAGGGMGGAGGGGPSAGYCGKSCAMPADCCPAGAMNCPGEYPQNYTCDNGVCGLGGCTDDAQCTFGGVLPNNKCLTEGGAKICATPCMADGDCAAPLTCIGEDDAGGKYCSIAAPVCMTDMDCGGAGKCNTASGACECSADADCTAPGVDKCVQ
;
A
#
# COMPACT_ATOMS: atom_id res chain seq x y z
N MET A 1 21.16 15.69 -39.61
CA MET A 1 20.68 15.45 -40.99
C MET A 1 19.88 14.16 -40.99
N ARG A 2 18.60 14.20 -41.41
CA ARG A 2 17.79 13.07 -41.93
C ARG A 2 17.53 11.90 -40.94
N LEU A 3 16.31 11.41 -40.69
CA LEU A 3 15.11 11.31 -41.52
C LEU A 3 13.85 11.25 -40.62
N LEU A 4 12.81 11.97 -41.06
CA LEU A 4 11.41 11.86 -40.67
C LEU A 4 10.85 10.48 -41.07
N SER A 5 10.05 9.84 -40.20
CA SER A 5 8.99 8.92 -40.62
C SER A 5 7.76 9.08 -39.72
N ILE A 6 6.84 9.89 -40.22
CA ILE A 6 5.47 10.04 -39.77
C ILE A 6 4.69 8.84 -40.32
N LEU A 7 4.04 8.05 -39.47
CA LEU A 7 2.95 7.17 -39.89
C LEU A 7 1.69 7.53 -39.12
N LEU A 8 0.83 8.27 -39.81
CA LEU A 8 -0.58 8.48 -39.50
C LEU A 8 -1.33 7.16 -39.67
N ILE A 9 -2.06 6.71 -38.64
CA ILE A 9 -3.20 5.82 -38.83
C ILE A 9 -4.42 6.52 -38.23
N ALA A 10 -5.17 7.17 -39.12
CA ALA A 10 -6.54 7.59 -38.89
C ALA A 10 -7.43 6.34 -39.03
N GLY A 11 -7.99 5.89 -37.92
CA GLY A 11 -9.01 4.84 -37.88
C GLY A 11 -10.26 5.37 -37.20
N ALA A 12 -11.18 5.89 -38.00
CA ALA A 12 -12.52 6.27 -37.57
C ALA A 12 -13.42 5.02 -37.48
N GLY A 13 -14.25 4.97 -36.44
CA GLY A 13 -15.51 4.22 -36.44
C GLY A 13 -15.61 3.11 -35.42
N PHE A 14 -16.36 3.34 -34.34
CA PHE A 14 -17.70 2.76 -34.25
C PHE A 14 -18.53 3.47 -33.17
N LEU A 15 -19.66 4.02 -33.59
CA LEU A 15 -20.77 4.46 -32.75
C LEU A 15 -21.54 3.21 -32.29
N GLY A 16 -21.72 3.06 -30.97
CA GLY A 16 -22.58 2.03 -30.38
C GLY A 16 -23.27 2.56 -29.14
N LEU A 17 -24.43 3.19 -29.33
CA LEU A 17 -25.40 3.49 -28.28
C LEU A 17 -26.12 2.20 -27.83
N ALA A 18 -26.12 1.95 -26.52
CA ALA A 18 -27.19 1.32 -25.74
C ALA A 18 -26.88 1.68 -24.26
N GLY A 19 -27.73 2.29 -23.43
CA GLY A 19 -29.19 2.37 -23.44
C GLY A 19 -29.76 1.50 -22.31
N CYS A 20 -29.64 1.93 -21.05
CA CYS A 20 -30.42 1.50 -19.86
C CYS A 20 -30.37 2.68 -18.86
N SER A 21 -31.37 3.55 -18.83
CA SER A 21 -32.63 3.46 -18.06
C SER A 21 -32.49 3.99 -16.63
N ASP A 22 -33.32 5.01 -16.39
CA ASP A 22 -33.55 5.79 -15.19
C ASP A 22 -34.04 4.96 -14.00
N ASP A 23 -33.57 5.31 -12.80
CA ASP A 23 -34.24 4.96 -11.54
C ASP A 23 -34.44 6.25 -10.71
N PRO A 24 -35.68 6.75 -10.54
CA PRO A 24 -35.98 7.86 -9.65
C PRO A 24 -36.73 7.37 -8.41
N GLN A 25 -36.06 7.36 -7.25
CA GLN A 25 -36.72 7.37 -5.92
C GLN A 25 -35.90 8.25 -4.98
N ASN A 26 -36.29 9.51 -4.74
CA ASN A 26 -37.35 9.94 -3.83
C ASN A 26 -37.19 9.34 -2.42
N GLY A 27 -36.59 10.10 -1.51
CA GLY A 27 -36.38 9.72 -0.11
C GLY A 27 -36.05 10.94 0.74
N THR A 28 -37.10 11.66 1.12
CA THR A 28 -37.16 12.77 2.07
C THR A 28 -36.68 12.43 3.49
N GLY A 29 -36.00 13.36 4.15
CA GLY A 29 -36.21 13.62 5.58
C GLY A 29 -34.97 13.54 6.48
N GLY A 30 -34.64 14.64 7.16
CA GLY A 30 -33.68 14.61 8.27
C GLY A 30 -33.09 15.96 8.67
N SER A 31 -33.93 16.90 9.11
CA SER A 31 -33.51 18.16 9.73
C SER A 31 -33.08 17.93 11.18
N GLY A 32 -31.99 18.57 11.63
CA GLY A 32 -31.83 18.95 13.03
C GLY A 32 -30.44 18.71 13.63
N GLY A 33 -29.79 19.79 14.08
CA GLY A 33 -28.59 19.68 14.91
C GLY A 33 -27.75 20.95 15.03
N SER A 34 -28.37 22.08 15.40
CA SER A 34 -27.63 23.28 15.82
C SER A 34 -27.02 23.06 17.20
N GLY A 35 -25.70 22.96 17.29
CA GLY A 35 -24.94 22.94 18.55
C GLY A 35 -23.89 24.04 18.54
N ALA A 36 -24.05 24.99 19.46
CA ALA A 36 -23.24 26.20 19.57
C ALA A 36 -22.08 26.04 20.57
N ALA A 37 -21.03 26.85 20.31
CA ALA A 37 -20.21 27.61 21.25
C ALA A 37 -19.14 26.93 22.13
N GLY A 38 -17.96 27.57 22.13
CA GLY A 38 -16.86 27.45 23.10
C GLY A 38 -15.55 27.02 22.41
N GLY A 39 -14.50 27.82 22.23
CA GLY A 39 -14.08 29.02 22.93
C GLY A 39 -12.79 28.75 23.73
N MET A 40 -11.69 29.31 23.22
CA MET A 40 -10.45 29.73 23.91
C MET A 40 -9.39 28.70 24.32
N GLY A 41 -8.23 28.83 23.66
CA GLY A 41 -7.01 29.30 24.34
C GLY A 41 -6.01 28.23 24.81
N GLY A 42 -4.74 28.41 24.44
CA GLY A 42 -3.63 27.77 25.17
C GLY A 42 -2.38 27.56 24.33
N ALA A 43 -1.53 28.59 24.24
CA ALA A 43 -0.14 28.42 23.83
C ALA A 43 0.62 27.59 24.90
N GLY A 44 1.35 26.58 24.46
CA GLY A 44 2.27 25.82 25.30
C GLY A 44 3.46 25.36 24.45
N GLY A 45 4.59 26.05 24.60
CA GLY A 45 5.86 25.63 24.02
C GLY A 45 6.36 24.34 24.66
N GLY A 46 7.00 23.50 23.85
CA GLY A 46 7.71 22.31 24.29
C GLY A 46 8.91 22.08 23.39
N MET A 47 10.08 22.48 23.87
CA MET A 47 11.38 22.29 23.27
C MET A 47 11.77 20.80 23.25
N GLY A 48 12.54 20.39 22.23
CA GLY A 48 13.67 19.48 22.36
C GLY A 48 13.40 18.06 22.87
N GLY A 49 13.27 17.12 21.93
CA GLY A 49 13.37 15.69 22.20
C GLY A 49 14.28 15.01 21.19
N ALA A 50 15.59 15.20 21.32
CA ALA A 50 16.56 14.28 20.75
C ALA A 50 16.50 12.97 21.56
N GLY A 51 15.72 12.00 21.11
CA GLY A 51 15.91 10.58 21.46
C GLY A 51 16.62 9.93 20.27
N GLY A 52 17.89 9.56 20.32
CA GLY A 52 18.50 8.78 21.40
C GLY A 52 18.15 7.33 21.15
N GLY A 53 18.89 6.71 20.22
CA GLY A 53 18.62 5.37 19.72
C GLY A 53 18.53 4.31 20.82
N MET A 54 17.68 3.33 20.57
CA MET A 54 17.74 2.03 21.20
C MET A 54 17.92 1.00 20.10
N GLY A 55 19.12 0.99 19.51
CA GLY A 55 19.68 -0.20 18.88
C GLY A 55 19.99 -1.22 19.98
N GLY A 56 18.93 -1.82 20.54
CA GLY A 56 19.05 -2.94 21.44
C GLY A 56 19.30 -4.19 20.63
N ALA A 57 20.55 -4.65 20.59
CA ALA A 57 20.88 -6.03 20.25
C ALA A 57 20.38 -6.96 21.38
N GLY A 58 19.06 -7.06 21.54
CA GLY A 58 18.41 -8.08 22.35
C GLY A 58 18.29 -9.34 21.50
N GLY A 59 18.72 -10.48 22.04
CA GLY A 59 18.67 -11.78 21.34
C GLY A 59 17.31 -11.97 20.68
N GLY A 60 17.32 -12.04 19.34
CA GLY A 60 16.13 -12.06 18.52
C GLY A 60 15.21 -13.17 18.97
N GLY A 61 14.11 -12.79 19.62
CA GLY A 61 12.92 -13.63 19.61
C GLY A 61 12.54 -13.94 18.16
N PRO A 62 11.80 -15.02 17.89
CA PRO A 62 11.34 -15.32 16.54
C PRO A 62 10.74 -14.04 15.94
N SER A 63 11.28 -13.63 14.78
CA SER A 63 10.80 -12.46 14.04
C SER A 63 9.28 -12.58 13.94
N ALA A 64 8.58 -11.53 14.37
CA ALA A 64 7.15 -11.45 14.21
C ALA A 64 6.79 -11.71 12.74
N GLY A 65 6.08 -12.81 12.46
CA GLY A 65 5.74 -13.18 11.09
C GLY A 65 4.60 -12.34 10.53
N TYR A 66 4.41 -12.38 9.22
CA TYR A 66 3.26 -11.79 8.54
C TYR A 66 2.47 -12.84 7.75
N CYS A 67 1.17 -12.62 7.58
CA CYS A 67 0.33 -13.52 6.79
C CYS A 67 0.46 -13.26 5.29
N GLY A 68 0.91 -14.28 4.56
CA GLY A 68 1.02 -14.30 3.11
C GLY A 68 0.08 -15.33 2.47
N LYS A 69 -0.16 -15.15 1.17
CA LYS A 69 -0.87 -16.13 0.34
C LYS A 69 0.09 -17.26 -0.04
N SER A 70 -0.31 -18.52 0.13
CA SER A 70 0.48 -19.62 -0.40
C SER A 70 0.35 -19.73 -1.92
N CYS A 71 1.37 -20.32 -2.55
CA CYS A 71 1.38 -20.57 -3.99
C CYS A 71 2.21 -21.79 -4.33
N ALA A 72 1.89 -22.44 -5.44
CA ALA A 72 2.75 -23.43 -6.09
C ALA A 72 3.51 -22.82 -7.27
N MET A 73 2.91 -21.81 -7.92
CA MET A 73 3.50 -21.06 -9.03
C MET A 73 3.10 -19.58 -8.98
N PRO A 74 3.85 -18.68 -9.65
CA PRO A 74 3.53 -17.25 -9.67
C PRO A 74 2.10 -16.90 -10.12
N ALA A 75 1.50 -17.71 -11.00
CA ALA A 75 0.12 -17.51 -11.45
C ALA A 75 -0.93 -17.69 -10.35
N ASP A 76 -0.61 -18.41 -9.26
CA ASP A 76 -1.53 -18.58 -8.12
C ASP A 76 -1.67 -17.29 -7.30
N CYS A 77 -0.68 -16.39 -7.41
CA CYS A 77 -0.65 -15.11 -6.71
C CYS A 77 -1.53 -14.06 -7.36
N CYS A 78 -1.99 -14.34 -8.58
CA CYS A 78 -2.81 -13.43 -9.34
C CYS A 78 -4.21 -13.26 -8.73
N PRO A 79 -4.72 -12.02 -8.68
CA PRO A 79 -6.13 -11.81 -8.36
C PRO A 79 -7.02 -12.46 -9.42
N ALA A 80 -8.16 -12.99 -9.00
CA ALA A 80 -9.08 -13.66 -9.91
C ALA A 80 -9.56 -12.70 -11.00
N GLY A 81 -9.45 -13.12 -12.27
CA GLY A 81 -9.82 -12.31 -13.44
C GLY A 81 -8.76 -11.31 -13.91
N ALA A 82 -7.59 -11.26 -13.27
CA ALA A 82 -6.48 -10.45 -13.74
C ALA A 82 -5.95 -10.96 -15.08
N MET A 83 -6.08 -10.15 -16.13
CA MET A 83 -5.47 -10.44 -17.43
C MET A 83 -3.98 -10.11 -17.40
N ASN A 84 -3.16 -11.00 -17.98
CA ASN A 84 -1.70 -10.89 -18.04
C ASN A 84 -1.02 -10.97 -16.67
N CYS A 85 -1.43 -11.94 -15.85
CA CYS A 85 -0.78 -12.22 -14.58
C CYS A 85 -0.27 -13.68 -14.56
N PRO A 86 1.03 -13.93 -14.28
CA PRO A 86 2.08 -12.94 -14.02
C PRO A 86 2.45 -12.15 -15.30
N GLY A 87 2.76 -10.87 -15.14
CA GLY A 87 3.08 -9.96 -16.25
C GLY A 87 4.09 -8.89 -15.87
N GLU A 88 4.04 -7.73 -16.53
CA GLU A 88 4.85 -6.57 -16.13
C GLU A 88 4.30 -5.92 -14.85
N TYR A 89 5.15 -5.16 -14.16
CA TYR A 89 4.76 -4.38 -12.99
C TYR A 89 3.48 -3.56 -13.27
N PRO A 90 2.46 -3.57 -12.39
CA PRO A 90 2.45 -4.13 -11.02
C PRO A 90 2.02 -5.61 -10.91
N GLN A 91 1.81 -6.31 -12.03
CA GLN A 91 1.30 -7.68 -12.04
C GLN A 91 2.41 -8.76 -12.08
N ASN A 92 3.64 -8.39 -11.77
CA ASN A 92 4.79 -9.29 -11.81
C ASN A 92 4.92 -10.13 -10.53
N TYR A 93 3.86 -10.79 -10.09
CA TYR A 93 3.89 -11.60 -8.87
C TYR A 93 4.93 -12.72 -8.94
N THR A 94 5.54 -13.05 -7.81
CA THR A 94 6.48 -14.17 -7.66
C THR A 94 5.93 -15.21 -6.69
N CYS A 95 6.45 -16.43 -6.76
CA CYS A 95 6.12 -17.49 -5.80
C CYS A 95 7.42 -18.03 -5.20
N ASP A 96 7.84 -17.41 -4.10
CA ASP A 96 9.12 -17.69 -3.45
C ASP A 96 8.86 -18.50 -2.18
N ASN A 97 9.49 -19.68 -2.08
CA ASN A 97 9.30 -20.61 -0.96
C ASN A 97 7.81 -20.97 -0.67
N GLY A 98 7.00 -21.01 -1.73
CA GLY A 98 5.57 -21.28 -1.67
C GLY A 98 4.75 -20.18 -1.00
N VAL A 99 5.22 -18.93 -1.07
CA VAL A 99 4.52 -17.71 -0.64
C VAL A 99 4.52 -16.72 -1.79
N CYS A 100 3.38 -16.06 -2.01
CA CYS A 100 3.26 -15.01 -2.98
C CYS A 100 4.04 -13.77 -2.59
N GLY A 101 5.01 -13.41 -3.43
CA GLY A 101 5.70 -12.13 -3.38
C GLY A 101 5.12 -11.14 -4.38
N LEU A 102 5.20 -9.86 -4.06
CA LEU A 102 5.10 -8.79 -5.05
C LEU A 102 6.46 -8.78 -5.78
N GLY A 103 6.51 -8.97 -7.10
CA GLY A 103 7.80 -8.97 -7.81
C GLY A 103 8.48 -7.61 -7.90
N GLY A 104 7.86 -6.58 -7.32
CA GLY A 104 8.44 -5.25 -7.17
C GLY A 104 8.78 -4.58 -8.50
N CYS A 105 9.30 -3.36 -8.44
CA CYS A 105 9.81 -2.69 -9.63
C CYS A 105 11.26 -3.08 -9.91
N THR A 106 11.68 -3.03 -11.18
CA THR A 106 13.09 -3.19 -11.57
C THR A 106 13.80 -1.85 -11.74
N ASP A 107 13.05 -0.81 -12.09
CA ASP A 107 13.54 0.55 -12.30
C ASP A 107 12.46 1.59 -12.03
N ASP A 108 12.88 2.86 -11.98
CA ASP A 108 11.98 4.00 -11.77
C ASP A 108 10.91 4.14 -12.85
N ALA A 109 11.19 3.74 -14.09
CA ALA A 109 10.27 3.95 -15.21
C ALA A 109 8.98 3.14 -15.01
N GLN A 110 9.08 1.92 -14.47
CA GLN A 110 7.92 1.10 -14.09
C GLN A 110 7.04 1.77 -13.04
N CYS A 111 7.65 2.51 -12.12
CA CYS A 111 6.91 3.21 -11.06
C CYS A 111 6.16 4.44 -11.54
N THR A 112 6.50 4.99 -12.72
CA THR A 112 5.83 6.18 -13.23
C THR A 112 4.45 5.90 -13.82
N PHE A 113 4.09 4.63 -14.06
CA PHE A 113 2.84 4.22 -14.72
C PHE A 113 2.60 4.99 -16.03
N GLY A 114 3.61 5.04 -16.91
CA GLY A 114 3.52 5.79 -18.17
C GLY A 114 3.48 7.31 -17.97
N GLY A 115 4.07 7.82 -16.87
CA GLY A 115 4.15 9.24 -16.56
C GLY A 115 2.98 9.80 -15.72
N VAL A 116 2.03 8.97 -15.30
CA VAL A 116 0.94 9.38 -14.41
C VAL A 116 1.46 9.75 -13.01
N LEU A 117 2.49 9.04 -12.55
CA LEU A 117 3.13 9.26 -11.25
C LEU A 117 4.62 9.62 -11.45
N PRO A 118 4.93 10.80 -11.99
CA PRO A 118 6.29 11.14 -12.45
C PRO A 118 7.33 11.19 -11.31
N ASN A 119 6.87 11.32 -10.06
CA ASN A 119 7.73 11.40 -8.89
C ASN A 119 7.96 10.04 -8.22
N ASN A 120 7.26 8.98 -8.64
CA ASN A 120 7.44 7.66 -8.03
C ASN A 120 8.79 7.08 -8.43
N LYS A 121 9.44 6.44 -7.46
CA LYS A 121 10.75 5.83 -7.58
C LYS A 121 10.70 4.37 -7.17
N CYS A 122 11.61 3.59 -7.73
CA CYS A 122 11.77 2.19 -7.36
C CYS A 122 12.70 2.08 -6.16
N LEU A 123 12.11 2.04 -4.97
CA LEU A 123 12.83 2.00 -3.69
C LEU A 123 13.00 0.56 -3.21
N THR A 124 13.90 0.34 -2.25
CA THR A 124 14.14 -0.99 -1.65
C THR A 124 13.79 -0.92 -0.17
N GLU A 125 12.90 -1.76 0.31
CA GLU A 125 12.52 -1.84 1.73
C GLU A 125 12.55 -3.30 2.16
N GLY A 126 13.39 -3.63 3.14
CA GLY A 126 13.59 -5.00 3.60
C GLY A 126 14.04 -5.95 2.48
N GLY A 127 14.80 -5.45 1.50
CA GLY A 127 15.20 -6.18 0.30
C GLY A 127 14.12 -6.34 -0.78
N ALA A 128 12.88 -5.93 -0.53
CA ALA A 128 11.81 -5.91 -1.52
C ALA A 128 11.80 -4.59 -2.29
N LYS A 129 11.43 -4.62 -3.58
CA LYS A 129 11.34 -3.41 -4.41
C LYS A 129 9.91 -2.86 -4.39
N ILE A 130 9.75 -1.59 -4.04
CA ILE A 130 8.45 -0.92 -3.97
C ILE A 130 8.45 0.37 -4.81
N CYS A 131 7.29 0.74 -5.36
CA CYS A 131 7.12 2.04 -5.98
C CYS A 131 6.52 3.01 -4.98
N ALA A 132 7.29 4.03 -4.61
CA ALA A 132 6.83 5.05 -3.68
C ALA A 132 7.37 6.43 -4.08
N THR A 133 6.72 7.48 -3.58
CA THR A 133 7.14 8.87 -3.78
C THR A 133 8.19 9.22 -2.73
N PRO A 134 9.44 9.55 -3.08
CA PRO A 134 10.40 10.03 -2.10
C PRO A 134 9.93 11.38 -1.53
N CYS A 135 10.27 11.66 -0.28
CA CYS A 135 9.86 12.89 0.39
C CYS A 135 10.93 13.37 1.37
N MET A 136 10.86 14.65 1.75
CA MET A 136 11.64 15.24 2.83
C MET A 136 10.75 15.72 3.98
N ALA A 137 9.48 16.00 3.71
CA ALA A 137 8.48 16.38 4.69
C ALA A 137 7.08 15.92 4.27
N ASP A 138 6.13 15.93 5.21
CA ASP A 138 4.73 15.53 4.94
C ASP A 138 4.07 16.34 3.82
N GLY A 139 4.50 17.59 3.61
CA GLY A 139 3.99 18.45 2.55
C GLY A 139 4.32 17.97 1.13
N ASP A 140 5.29 17.07 0.97
CA ASP A 140 5.63 16.44 -0.32
C ASP A 140 4.65 15.31 -0.67
N CYS A 141 3.88 14.84 0.30
CA CYS A 141 3.00 13.69 0.17
C CYS A 141 1.56 14.11 -0.14
N ALA A 142 0.93 13.39 -1.07
CA ALA A 142 -0.49 13.55 -1.31
C ALA A 142 -1.28 12.90 -0.15
N ALA A 143 -2.13 13.68 0.52
CA ALA A 143 -2.98 13.17 1.59
C ALA A 143 -3.78 11.94 1.10
N PRO A 144 -3.93 10.88 1.93
CA PRO A 144 -3.63 10.84 3.37
C PRO A 144 -2.20 10.37 3.73
N LEU A 145 -1.27 10.33 2.78
CA LEU A 145 0.10 9.86 3.03
C LEU A 145 0.93 10.87 3.83
N THR A 146 1.89 10.38 4.60
CA THR A 146 2.88 11.17 5.36
C THR A 146 4.30 10.69 5.04
N CYS A 147 5.29 11.54 5.31
CA CYS A 147 6.69 11.28 4.99
C CYS A 147 7.37 10.45 6.10
N ILE A 148 6.87 9.23 6.30
CA ILE A 148 7.27 8.36 7.41
C ILE A 148 7.99 7.08 6.97
N GLY A 149 7.78 6.63 5.73
CA GLY A 149 8.43 5.44 5.20
C GLY A 149 9.94 5.65 5.08
N GLU A 150 10.73 4.61 5.24
CA GLU A 150 12.19 4.65 5.08
C GLU A 150 12.66 3.43 4.28
N ASP A 151 13.44 3.68 3.22
CA ASP A 151 14.04 2.63 2.41
C ASP A 151 15.35 2.12 3.04
N ASP A 152 15.91 1.04 2.48
CA ASP A 152 17.14 0.38 2.98
C ASP A 152 18.39 1.30 2.89
N ALA A 153 18.30 2.42 2.16
CA ALA A 153 19.35 3.43 2.07
C ALA A 153 19.14 4.62 3.04
N GLY A 154 18.08 4.58 3.85
CA GLY A 154 17.68 5.66 4.76
C GLY A 154 16.91 6.80 4.10
N GLY A 155 16.52 6.63 2.82
CA GLY A 155 15.70 7.57 2.07
C GLY A 155 14.25 7.54 2.55
N LYS A 156 13.66 8.72 2.82
CA LYS A 156 12.26 8.82 3.22
C LYS A 156 11.32 8.77 2.03
N TYR A 157 10.17 8.13 2.21
CA TYR A 157 9.12 8.05 1.20
C TYR A 157 7.71 8.19 1.80
N CYS A 158 6.78 8.62 0.97
CA CYS A 158 5.38 8.82 1.34
C CYS A 158 4.70 7.47 1.57
N SER A 159 4.25 7.24 2.80
CA SER A 159 3.54 6.03 3.20
C SER A 159 2.34 6.39 4.07
N ILE A 160 1.44 5.43 4.24
CA ILE A 160 0.36 5.55 5.23
C ILE A 160 0.84 4.95 6.55
N ALA A 161 0.53 5.59 7.67
CA ALA A 161 0.79 4.99 8.96
C ALA A 161 -0.01 3.69 9.07
N ALA A 162 0.67 2.57 9.35
CA ALA A 162 -0.01 1.31 9.55
C ALA A 162 -1.05 1.47 10.67
N PRO A 163 -2.30 0.98 10.48
CA PRO A 163 -3.29 1.04 11.53
C PRO A 163 -2.80 0.23 12.74
N VAL A 164 -2.82 0.87 13.91
CA VAL A 164 -2.46 0.23 15.16
C VAL A 164 -3.60 -0.70 15.58
N CYS A 165 -3.34 -1.99 15.68
CA CYS A 165 -4.31 -2.93 16.23
C CYS A 165 -4.37 -2.77 17.76
N MET A 166 -5.56 -2.94 18.35
CA MET A 166 -5.74 -3.02 19.81
C MET A 166 -6.16 -4.44 20.24
N THR A 167 -6.76 -5.18 19.33
CA THR A 167 -7.29 -6.53 19.51
C THR A 167 -7.10 -7.36 18.24
N ASP A 168 -7.17 -8.69 18.37
CA ASP A 168 -7.07 -9.60 17.21
C ASP A 168 -8.15 -9.34 16.14
N MET A 169 -9.29 -8.74 16.53
CA MET A 169 -10.36 -8.42 15.60
C MET A 169 -9.97 -7.30 14.62
N ASP A 170 -9.09 -6.38 15.06
CA ASP A 170 -8.61 -5.27 14.22
C ASP A 170 -7.72 -5.77 13.07
N CYS A 171 -7.15 -6.97 13.22
CA CYS A 171 -6.32 -7.61 12.21
C CYS A 171 -7.11 -8.25 11.08
N GLY A 172 -8.44 -8.38 11.22
CA GLY A 172 -9.30 -8.92 10.16
C GLY A 172 -8.92 -10.34 9.68
N GLY A 173 -8.18 -11.09 10.50
CA GLY A 173 -7.65 -12.42 10.17
C GLY A 173 -6.25 -12.43 9.51
N ALA A 174 -5.57 -11.29 9.39
CA ALA A 174 -4.19 -11.21 8.88
C ALA A 174 -3.11 -11.45 9.97
N GLY A 175 -3.45 -12.21 11.02
CA GLY A 175 -2.60 -12.45 12.18
C GLY A 175 -3.33 -12.13 13.49
N LYS A 176 -2.56 -12.11 14.58
CA LYS A 176 -2.96 -11.70 15.93
C LYS A 176 -2.38 -10.33 16.24
N CYS A 177 -3.09 -9.57 17.06
CA CYS A 177 -2.62 -8.26 17.44
C CYS A 177 -1.51 -8.36 18.49
N ASN A 178 -0.31 -7.92 18.13
CA ASN A 178 0.73 -7.66 19.09
C ASN A 178 0.50 -6.26 19.68
N THR A 179 -0.12 -6.19 20.85
CA THR A 179 -0.45 -4.92 21.52
C THR A 179 0.77 -4.11 21.95
N ALA A 180 1.97 -4.71 21.97
CA ALA A 180 3.21 -4.00 22.26
C ALA A 180 3.75 -3.24 21.03
N SER A 181 3.70 -3.85 19.84
CA SER A 181 4.11 -3.22 18.58
C SER A 181 2.98 -2.46 17.90
N GLY A 182 1.73 -2.80 18.20
CA GLY A 182 0.55 -2.32 17.48
C GLY A 182 0.35 -2.99 16.13
N ALA A 183 1.11 -4.04 15.80
CA ALA A 183 1.07 -4.70 14.50
C ALA A 183 0.30 -6.03 14.55
N CYS A 184 -0.24 -6.41 13.39
CA CYS A 184 -0.83 -7.72 13.18
C CYS A 184 0.25 -8.70 12.74
N GLU A 185 0.56 -9.63 13.62
CA GLU A 185 1.69 -10.56 13.49
C GLU A 185 1.16 -12.00 13.56
N CYS A 186 1.79 -12.92 12.86
CA CYS A 186 1.47 -14.34 12.94
C CYS A 186 2.64 -15.12 13.55
N SER A 187 2.29 -16.23 14.22
CA SER A 187 3.26 -17.20 14.75
C SER A 187 3.11 -18.57 14.09
N ALA A 188 1.94 -18.84 13.51
CA ALA A 188 1.61 -20.06 12.78
C ALA A 188 0.61 -19.75 11.67
N ASP A 189 0.55 -20.63 10.66
CA ASP A 189 -0.39 -20.53 9.53
C ASP A 189 -1.85 -20.41 9.98
N ALA A 190 -2.21 -21.03 11.11
CA ALA A 190 -3.55 -20.97 11.69
C ALA A 190 -3.96 -19.56 12.18
N ASP A 191 -3.01 -18.63 12.34
CA ASP A 191 -3.29 -17.23 12.64
C ASP A 191 -3.75 -16.45 11.39
N CYS A 192 -3.52 -16.99 10.18
CA CYS A 192 -3.85 -16.40 8.89
C CYS A 192 -5.20 -16.91 8.38
N THR A 193 -6.26 -16.22 8.78
CA THR A 193 -7.65 -16.58 8.48
C THR A 193 -8.35 -15.62 7.52
N ALA A 194 -7.70 -14.51 7.16
CA ALA A 194 -8.24 -13.55 6.21
C ALA A 194 -8.33 -14.16 4.79
N PRO A 195 -9.38 -13.82 4.00
CA PRO A 195 -9.50 -14.31 2.64
C PRO A 195 -8.27 -13.97 1.79
N GLY A 196 -7.66 -14.99 1.19
CA GLY A 196 -6.52 -14.83 0.31
C GLY A 196 -5.15 -14.83 0.99
N VAL A 197 -5.07 -15.08 2.30
CA VAL A 197 -3.82 -15.42 3.01
C VAL A 197 -4.05 -16.67 3.85
N ASP A 198 -3.03 -17.52 3.93
CA ASP A 198 -3.15 -18.84 4.58
C ASP A 198 -1.84 -19.35 5.17
N LYS A 199 -0.76 -18.57 5.07
CA LYS A 199 0.58 -18.97 5.50
C LYS A 199 1.26 -17.87 6.30
N CYS A 200 1.86 -18.24 7.41
CA CYS A 200 2.66 -17.34 8.22
C CYS A 200 4.12 -17.34 7.76
N VAL A 201 4.64 -16.15 7.45
CA VAL A 201 5.99 -15.94 6.92
C VAL A 201 6.83 -15.28 8.01
N GLN A 202 7.93 -15.92 8.42
CA GLN A 202 8.84 -15.45 9.47
C GLN A 202 10.23 -15.12 8.91
#